data_AF-A0ZSH0-F1
#
_entry.id   AF-A0ZSH0-F1
#
_cell.length_a   1.000
_cell.length_b   1.000
_cell.length_c   1.000
_cell.angle_alpha   90.00
_cell.angle_beta   90.00
_cell.angle_gamma   90.00
#
_symmetry.space_group_name_H-M   'P 1'
#
loop_
_entity.id
_entity.type
_entity.pdbx_description
1 polymer ?
#
loop_
_entity_poly.entity_id
_entity_poly.type
_entity_poly.pdbx_seq_one_letter_code
_entity_poly.pdbx_strand_id
1 'polypeptide(L)'
;MQIIIKKSNFITIPKNEYLGLLKLRYQVFVLRLQWGLASVNGLESDNYDNVDAAYIYACDDTEKIYGCWRLLPTTGDYMLRTVFLKLLGDQDIPNDPTIIELSRFAVEKQSSTMNGVSSEITMKLFEAIYIHAVNHGIKEYVSVTSTAIERFLKRIKIPCNRIGDQQVHLLGCTKSVVLSMPINDDFKHAVMC
;
A
#
# COMPACT_ATOMS: atom_id res chain seq x y z
N MET A 1 19.56 14.78 -1.13
CA MET A 1 18.42 14.41 -0.27
C MET A 1 18.44 12.90 -0.12
N GLN A 2 18.58 12.40 1.10
CA GLN A 2 18.63 10.96 1.37
C GLN A 2 17.23 10.47 1.72
N ILE A 3 16.71 9.51 0.96
CA ILE A 3 15.44 8.85 1.28
C ILE A 3 15.69 7.79 2.35
N ILE A 4 14.94 7.88 3.45
CA ILE A 4 14.94 6.97 4.60
C ILE A 4 13.62 6.21 4.59
N ILE A 5 13.67 4.88 4.76
CA ILE A 5 12.46 4.08 4.99
C ILE A 5 12.27 3.88 6.49
N LYS A 6 11.05 4.14 6.97
CA LYS A 6 10.64 3.89 8.35
C LYS A 6 9.42 2.97 8.38
N LYS A 7 9.26 2.27 9.49
CA LYS A 7 8.06 1.51 9.84
C LYS A 7 7.59 1.93 11.23
N SER A 8 6.31 2.26 11.35
CA SER A 8 5.70 2.67 12.62
C SER A 8 4.31 2.05 12.77
N ASN A 9 3.94 1.67 13.99
CA ASN A 9 2.55 1.34 14.31
C ASN A 9 1.76 2.64 14.52
N PHE A 10 0.44 2.60 14.34
CA PHE A 10 -0.42 3.77 14.50
C PHE A 10 -0.31 4.44 15.88
N ILE A 11 -0.16 3.64 16.94
CA ILE A 11 -0.05 4.18 18.31
C ILE A 11 1.30 4.86 18.54
N THR A 12 2.35 4.45 17.81
CA THR A 12 3.74 4.87 18.07
C THR A 12 4.30 5.80 17.01
N ILE A 13 3.58 6.06 15.91
CA ILE A 13 4.06 6.93 14.85
C ILE A 13 4.14 8.38 15.37
N PRO A 14 5.26 9.10 15.13
CA PRO A 14 5.35 10.51 15.47
C PRO A 14 4.25 11.33 14.81
N LYS A 15 3.66 12.28 15.56
CA LYS A 15 2.52 13.09 15.10
C LYS A 15 2.80 13.81 13.77
N ASN A 16 3.99 14.37 13.58
CA ASN A 16 4.35 15.08 12.36
C ASN A 16 4.41 14.16 11.14
N GLU A 17 5.01 12.98 11.30
CA GLU A 17 5.10 11.98 10.24
C GLU A 17 3.71 11.43 9.89
N TYR A 18 2.87 11.16 10.89
CA TYR A 18 1.49 10.75 10.66
C TYR A 18 0.68 11.82 9.90
N LEU A 19 0.79 13.09 10.29
CA LEU A 19 0.19 14.19 9.53
C LEU A 19 0.74 14.26 8.09
N GLY A 20 2.03 13.98 7.89
CA GLY A 20 2.64 13.86 6.57
C GLY A 20 2.02 12.75 5.72
N LEU A 21 1.75 11.57 6.32
CA LEU A 21 1.06 10.47 5.65
C LEU A 21 -0.34 10.89 5.20
N LEU A 22 -1.13 11.52 6.06
CA LEU A 22 -2.50 11.93 5.73
C LEU A 22 -2.53 13.01 4.64
N LYS A 23 -1.56 13.94 4.65
CA LYS A 23 -1.39 14.95 3.59
C LYS A 23 -1.02 14.32 2.25
N LEU A 24 -0.05 13.40 2.23
CA LEU A 24 0.34 12.68 1.02
C LEU A 24 -0.85 11.89 0.45
N ARG A 25 -1.57 11.17 1.31
CA ARG A 25 -2.76 10.42 0.95
C ARG A 25 -3.85 11.31 0.35
N TYR A 26 -4.10 12.48 0.94
CA TYR A 26 -5.02 13.47 0.36
C TYR A 26 -4.59 13.92 -1.04
N GLN A 27 -3.31 14.28 -1.21
CA GLN A 27 -2.77 14.68 -2.51
C GLN A 27 -2.93 13.58 -3.57
N VAL A 28 -2.72 12.32 -3.19
CA VAL A 28 -2.79 11.18 -4.11
C VAL A 28 -4.23 10.77 -4.38
N PHE A 29 -5.00 10.42 -3.36
CA PHE A 29 -6.31 9.79 -3.54
C PHE A 29 -7.40 10.82 -3.85
N VAL A 30 -7.38 11.99 -3.20
CA VAL A 30 -8.42 13.01 -3.37
C VAL A 30 -8.08 13.96 -4.52
N LEU A 31 -6.91 14.60 -4.52
CA LEU A 31 -6.60 15.60 -5.56
C LEU A 31 -6.24 14.97 -6.91
N ARG A 32 -5.32 14.00 -6.92
CA ARG A 32 -4.78 13.43 -8.16
C ARG A 32 -5.70 12.37 -8.76
N LEU A 33 -6.16 11.42 -7.94
CA LEU A 33 -7.01 10.33 -8.40
C LEU A 33 -8.51 10.67 -8.35
N GLN A 34 -8.88 11.78 -7.70
CA GLN A 34 -10.27 12.25 -7.63
C GLN A 34 -11.25 11.21 -7.07
N TRP A 35 -10.78 10.42 -6.10
CA TRP A 35 -11.66 9.51 -5.38
C TRP A 35 -12.54 10.32 -4.42
N GLY A 36 -13.83 9.98 -4.37
CA GLY A 36 -14.80 10.60 -3.46
C GLY A 36 -14.64 10.15 -2.01
N LEU A 37 -13.43 10.27 -1.46
CA LEU A 37 -13.11 9.94 -0.07
C LEU A 37 -13.40 11.14 0.85
N ALA A 38 -13.80 10.84 2.08
CA ALA A 38 -13.88 11.86 3.13
C ALA A 38 -12.48 12.42 3.41
N SER A 39 -12.39 13.74 3.55
CA SER A 39 -11.16 14.42 3.95
C SER A 39 -11.50 15.69 4.71
N VAL A 40 -10.64 16.07 5.65
CA VAL A 40 -10.82 17.26 6.49
C VAL A 40 -9.51 18.03 6.48
N ASN A 41 -9.56 19.33 6.18
CA ASN A 41 -8.40 20.23 6.17
C ASN A 41 -7.21 19.71 5.32
N GLY A 42 -7.50 19.06 4.19
CA GLY A 42 -6.46 18.51 3.30
C GLY A 42 -5.77 17.25 3.85
N LEU A 43 -6.42 16.52 4.75
CA LEU A 43 -5.97 15.25 5.32
C LEU A 43 -6.96 14.15 4.95
N GLU A 44 -6.47 13.03 4.40
CA GLU A 44 -7.28 11.84 4.13
C GLU A 44 -7.00 10.79 5.20
N SER A 45 -8.05 10.42 5.93
CA SER A 45 -8.05 9.37 6.95
C SER A 45 -9.37 8.61 6.90
N ASP A 46 -9.35 7.33 7.29
CA ASP A 46 -10.54 6.49 7.42
C ASP A 46 -10.51 5.66 8.72
N ASN A 47 -11.57 4.88 8.94
CA ASN A 47 -11.73 4.09 10.18
C ASN A 47 -10.71 2.94 10.34
N TYR A 48 -9.90 2.65 9.31
CA TYR A 48 -8.81 1.66 9.39
C TYR A 48 -7.48 2.31 9.76
N ASP A 49 -7.44 3.63 9.96
CA ASP A 49 -6.34 4.29 10.66
C ASP A 49 -6.57 4.13 12.17
N ASN A 50 -6.36 2.92 12.66
CA ASN A 50 -6.67 2.51 14.04
C ASN A 50 -5.47 1.79 14.69
N VAL A 51 -5.68 1.27 15.90
CA VAL A 51 -4.65 0.63 16.73
C VAL A 51 -3.96 -0.57 16.06
N ASP A 52 -4.62 -1.24 15.12
CA ASP A 52 -4.08 -2.40 14.41
C ASP A 52 -3.27 -2.02 13.17
N ALA A 53 -3.34 -0.75 12.76
CA ALA A 53 -2.64 -0.27 11.57
C ALA A 53 -1.14 -0.08 11.83
N ALA A 54 -0.35 -0.49 10.85
CA ALA A 54 1.05 -0.09 10.72
C ALA A 54 1.28 0.61 9.38
N TYR A 55 2.37 1.38 9.32
CA TYR A 55 2.75 2.14 8.13
C TYR A 55 4.21 1.88 7.82
N ILE A 56 4.50 1.63 6.54
CA ILE A 56 5.85 1.66 5.98
C ILE A 56 5.90 2.85 5.04
N TYR A 57 6.86 3.75 5.22
CA TYR A 57 6.91 5.01 4.50
C TYR A 57 8.32 5.51 4.23
N ALA A 58 8.44 6.25 3.13
CA ALA A 58 9.65 6.92 2.70
C ALA A 58 9.59 8.38 3.13
N CYS A 59 10.62 8.85 3.84
CA CYS A 59 10.78 10.25 4.23
C CYS A 59 12.20 10.75 4.00
N ASP A 60 12.42 12.05 4.11
CA ASP A 60 13.77 12.62 4.19
C ASP A 60 14.13 13.01 5.65
N ASP A 61 15.30 13.63 5.80
CA ASP A 61 15.84 14.18 7.04
C ASP A 61 15.00 15.34 7.61
N THR A 62 14.11 15.93 6.82
CA THR A 62 13.15 16.97 7.24
C THR A 62 11.78 16.41 7.63
N GLU A 63 11.65 15.08 7.72
CA GLU A 63 10.39 14.36 7.97
C GLU A 63 9.34 14.51 6.86
N LYS A 64 9.71 15.05 5.68
CA LYS A 64 8.77 15.12 4.56
C LYS A 64 8.50 13.70 4.03
N ILE A 65 7.23 13.34 3.93
CA ILE A 65 6.78 12.03 3.43
C ILE A 65 6.68 12.05 1.90
N TYR A 66 7.27 11.05 1.24
CA TYR A 66 7.30 10.89 -0.22
C TYR A 66 6.50 9.69 -0.71
N GLY A 67 6.32 8.69 0.14
CA GLY A 67 5.55 7.51 -0.22
C GLY A 67 5.20 6.66 0.98
N CYS A 68 4.12 5.88 0.90
CA CYS A 68 3.68 5.02 2.00
C CYS A 68 2.86 3.81 1.55
N TRP A 69 2.81 2.84 2.46
CA TRP A 69 1.83 1.77 2.57
C TRP A 69 1.18 1.81 3.96
N ARG A 70 -0.08 1.38 4.04
CA ARG A 70 -0.71 0.93 5.29
C ARG A 70 -0.80 -0.59 5.28
N LEU A 71 -0.53 -1.19 6.44
CA LEU A 71 -0.53 -2.62 6.68
C LEU A 71 -1.60 -2.92 7.74
N LEU A 72 -2.47 -3.90 7.47
CA LEU A 72 -3.51 -4.37 8.40
C LEU A 72 -3.52 -5.89 8.49
N PRO A 73 -3.57 -6.48 9.70
CA PRO A 73 -3.64 -7.93 9.85
C PRO A 73 -4.97 -8.47 9.34
N THR A 74 -4.93 -9.56 8.57
CA THR A 74 -6.18 -10.19 8.07
C THR A 74 -6.98 -10.92 9.15
N THR A 75 -6.41 -11.08 10.34
CA THR A 75 -7.10 -11.61 11.54
C THR A 75 -7.99 -10.59 12.24
N GLY A 76 -7.94 -9.31 11.84
CA GLY A 76 -8.75 -8.22 12.36
C GLY A 76 -9.67 -7.58 11.32
N ASP A 77 -9.96 -6.30 11.50
CA ASP A 77 -10.72 -5.50 10.54
C ASP A 77 -9.80 -4.91 9.45
N TYR A 78 -10.12 -5.21 8.19
CA TYR A 78 -9.39 -4.72 7.03
C TYR A 78 -10.33 -4.48 5.84
N MET A 79 -9.88 -3.72 4.84
CA MET A 79 -10.77 -3.17 3.82
C MET A 79 -11.36 -4.25 2.89
N LEU A 80 -10.57 -5.24 2.49
CA LEU A 80 -11.02 -6.30 1.58
C LEU A 80 -12.15 -7.13 2.21
N ARG A 81 -12.09 -7.43 3.52
CA ARG A 81 -13.17 -8.14 4.23
C ARG A 81 -14.45 -7.32 4.41
N THR A 82 -14.35 -6.00 4.55
CA THR A 82 -15.46 -5.17 5.03
C THR A 82 -16.04 -4.26 3.96
N VAL A 83 -15.19 -3.62 3.15
CA VAL A 83 -15.60 -2.67 2.08
C VAL A 83 -15.70 -3.38 0.74
N PHE A 84 -14.76 -4.28 0.46
CA PHE A 84 -14.61 -4.90 -0.86
C PHE A 84 -14.97 -6.39 -0.87
N LEU A 85 -15.74 -6.85 0.10
CA LEU A 85 -16.10 -8.26 0.28
C LEU A 85 -16.62 -8.90 -1.00
N LYS A 86 -17.47 -8.19 -1.74
CA LYS A 86 -18.03 -8.67 -3.01
C LYS A 86 -16.99 -9.05 -4.07
N LEU A 87 -15.77 -8.52 -4.00
CA LEU A 87 -14.70 -8.81 -4.95
C LEU A 87 -14.09 -10.21 -4.72
N LEU A 88 -14.33 -10.82 -3.55
CA LEU A 88 -13.88 -12.17 -3.26
C LEU A 88 -14.71 -13.25 -3.98
N GLY A 89 -15.90 -12.92 -4.49
CA GLY A 89 -16.80 -13.91 -5.09
C GLY A 89 -17.08 -15.05 -4.10
N ASP A 90 -16.82 -16.29 -4.53
CA ASP A 90 -16.99 -17.49 -3.71
C ASP A 90 -15.73 -17.89 -2.92
N GLN A 91 -14.63 -17.12 -3.04
CA GLN A 91 -13.39 -17.42 -2.33
C GLN A 91 -13.50 -17.04 -0.85
N ASP A 92 -12.90 -17.87 0.02
CA ASP A 92 -12.81 -17.60 1.45
C ASP A 92 -12.12 -16.25 1.74
N ILE A 93 -12.65 -15.57 2.76
CA ILE A 93 -12.08 -14.32 3.27
C ILE A 93 -10.73 -14.63 3.93
N PRO A 94 -9.61 -14.02 3.49
CA PRO A 94 -8.33 -14.20 4.15
C PRO A 94 -8.41 -13.92 5.65
N ASN A 95 -7.94 -14.85 6.47
CA ASN A 95 -7.93 -14.73 7.92
C ASN A 95 -6.80 -15.60 8.46
N ASP A 96 -5.57 -15.12 8.34
CA ASP A 96 -4.37 -15.84 8.75
C ASP A 96 -3.34 -14.84 9.29
N PRO A 97 -2.69 -15.10 10.44
CA PRO A 97 -1.70 -14.18 11.02
C PRO A 97 -0.46 -13.97 10.13
N THR A 98 -0.24 -14.83 9.14
CA THR A 98 0.84 -14.73 8.15
C THR A 98 0.42 -14.03 6.84
N ILE A 99 -0.82 -13.54 6.76
CA ILE A 99 -1.35 -12.78 5.62
C ILE A 99 -1.73 -11.37 6.08
N ILE A 100 -1.22 -10.35 5.39
CA ILE A 100 -1.43 -8.94 5.73
C ILE A 100 -2.09 -8.21 4.54
N GLU A 101 -3.08 -7.38 4.80
CA GLU A 101 -3.60 -6.45 3.80
C GLU A 101 -2.66 -5.26 3.62
N LEU A 102 -2.29 -4.98 2.38
CA LEU A 102 -1.69 -3.72 1.97
C LEU A 102 -2.75 -2.78 1.38
N SER A 103 -2.83 -1.58 1.93
CA SER A 103 -3.72 -0.51 1.45
C SER A 103 -2.99 0.84 1.42
N ARG A 104 -3.64 1.86 0.85
CA ARG A 104 -3.13 3.24 0.79
C ARG A 104 -1.72 3.38 0.22
N PHE A 105 -1.43 2.67 -0.88
CA PHE A 105 -0.21 2.91 -1.65
C PHE A 105 -0.21 4.30 -2.27
N ALA A 106 0.52 5.22 -1.67
CA ALA A 106 0.63 6.59 -2.13
C ALA A 106 2.09 6.91 -2.38
N VAL A 107 2.39 7.49 -3.54
CA VAL A 107 3.72 8.01 -3.89
C VAL A 107 3.56 9.39 -4.50
N GLU A 108 4.35 10.35 -4.01
CA GLU A 108 4.43 11.70 -4.53
C GLU A 108 4.87 11.63 -6.01
N LYS A 109 4.06 12.23 -6.89
CA LYS A 109 4.45 12.36 -8.30
C LYS A 109 5.24 13.65 -8.42
N GLN A 110 6.53 13.53 -8.70
CA GLN A 110 7.37 14.69 -8.96
C GLN A 110 7.28 15.11 -10.44
N SER A 111 7.70 16.33 -10.74
CA SER A 111 7.67 16.88 -12.10
C SER A 111 8.53 16.04 -13.06
N SER A 112 8.33 16.22 -14.38
CA SER A 112 8.92 15.40 -15.45
C SER A 112 10.44 15.26 -15.42
N THR A 113 11.16 16.16 -14.75
CA THR A 113 12.62 16.11 -14.55
C THR A 113 13.07 15.08 -13.50
N MET A 114 12.16 14.58 -12.65
CA MET A 114 12.46 13.70 -11.51
C MET A 114 11.73 12.35 -11.57
N ASN A 115 11.25 11.93 -12.75
CA ASN A 115 10.57 10.64 -12.93
C ASN A 115 11.39 9.44 -12.39
N GLY A 116 12.72 9.54 -12.35
CA GLY A 116 13.59 8.53 -11.73
C GLY A 116 13.40 8.39 -10.21
N VAL A 117 13.14 9.48 -9.49
CA VAL A 117 13.03 9.50 -8.02
C VAL A 117 11.74 8.84 -7.55
N SER A 118 10.60 9.10 -8.21
CA SER A 118 9.34 8.39 -7.89
C SER A 118 9.45 6.89 -8.14
N SER A 119 10.23 6.47 -9.14
CA SER A 119 10.53 5.06 -9.37
C SER A 119 11.42 4.47 -8.27
N GLU A 120 12.43 5.22 -7.81
CA GLU A 120 13.30 4.81 -6.70
C GLU A 120 12.52 4.63 -5.38
N ILE A 121 11.70 5.61 -5.00
CA ILE A 121 10.85 5.53 -3.79
C ILE A 121 9.92 4.32 -3.87
N THR A 122 9.31 4.10 -5.04
CA THR A 122 8.43 2.94 -5.26
C THR A 122 9.20 1.64 -5.02
N MET A 123 10.38 1.47 -5.62
CA MET A 123 11.19 0.27 -5.43
C MET A 123 11.63 0.09 -3.97
N LYS A 124 12.08 1.14 -3.30
CA LYS A 124 12.44 1.10 -1.87
C LYS A 124 11.26 0.72 -0.97
N LEU A 125 10.04 1.15 -1.29
CA LEU A 125 8.84 0.72 -0.56
C LEU A 125 8.52 -0.76 -0.78
N PHE A 126 8.70 -1.27 -2.00
CA PHE A 126 8.53 -2.70 -2.29
C PHE A 126 9.60 -3.58 -1.62
N GLU A 127 10.85 -3.12 -1.62
CA GLU A 127 11.95 -3.72 -0.86
C GLU A 127 11.61 -3.77 0.64
N ALA A 128 11.11 -2.66 1.18
CA ALA A 128 10.78 -2.56 2.59
C ALA A 128 9.64 -3.49 3.03
N ILE A 129 8.58 -3.66 2.23
CA ILE A 129 7.53 -4.63 2.57
C ILE A 129 8.03 -6.07 2.47
N TYR A 130 8.99 -6.36 1.58
CA TYR A 130 9.63 -7.67 1.50
C TYR A 130 10.49 -7.96 2.74
N ILE A 131 11.37 -7.03 3.12
CA ILE A 131 12.20 -7.16 4.34
C ILE A 131 11.29 -7.28 5.57
N HIS A 132 10.23 -6.47 5.64
CA HIS A 132 9.24 -6.56 6.71
C HIS A 132 8.62 -7.96 6.77
N ALA A 133 8.23 -8.51 5.63
CA ALA A 133 7.60 -9.81 5.56
C ALA A 133 8.52 -10.93 6.07
N VAL A 134 9.75 -10.98 5.56
CA VAL A 134 10.76 -11.98 5.97
C VAL A 134 11.01 -11.91 7.48
N ASN A 135 11.17 -10.70 8.03
CA ASN A 135 11.47 -10.52 9.45
C ASN A 135 10.30 -10.91 10.38
N HIS A 136 9.07 -10.95 9.89
CA HIS A 136 7.87 -11.23 10.69
C HIS A 136 7.18 -12.55 10.28
N GLY A 137 7.77 -13.33 9.38
CA GLY A 137 7.17 -14.58 8.91
C GLY A 137 5.88 -14.41 8.11
N ILE A 138 5.66 -13.24 7.49
CA ILE A 138 4.53 -12.99 6.60
C ILE A 138 4.78 -13.75 5.30
N LYS A 139 3.82 -14.57 4.89
CA LYS A 139 3.90 -15.41 3.70
C LYS A 139 3.29 -14.73 2.47
N GLU A 140 2.38 -13.78 2.69
CA GLU A 140 1.61 -13.19 1.62
C GLU A 140 1.08 -11.81 2.00
N TYR A 141 1.05 -10.92 1.01
CA TYR A 141 0.26 -9.69 1.07
C TYR A 141 -0.95 -9.78 0.15
N VAL A 142 -2.10 -9.31 0.62
CA VAL A 142 -3.30 -9.12 -0.20
C VAL A 142 -3.58 -7.62 -0.38
N SER A 143 -4.10 -7.21 -1.54
CA SER A 143 -4.40 -5.79 -1.79
C SER A 143 -5.51 -5.61 -2.81
N VAL A 144 -6.45 -4.71 -2.51
CA VAL A 144 -7.35 -4.13 -3.54
C VAL A 144 -6.64 -2.95 -4.17
N THR A 145 -6.24 -3.09 -5.43
CA THR A 145 -5.41 -2.09 -6.12
C THR A 145 -5.86 -1.85 -7.54
N SER A 146 -5.32 -0.81 -8.17
CA SER A 146 -5.64 -0.49 -9.55
C SER A 146 -4.94 -1.44 -10.53
N THR A 147 -5.54 -1.64 -11.71
CA THR A 147 -4.89 -2.35 -12.82
C THR A 147 -3.59 -1.68 -13.28
N ALA A 148 -3.37 -0.40 -12.98
CA ALA A 148 -2.10 0.28 -13.26
C ALA A 148 -0.98 -0.24 -12.36
N ILE A 149 -1.25 -0.48 -11.07
CA ILE A 149 -0.31 -1.11 -10.15
C ILE A 149 -0.08 -2.57 -10.54
N GLU A 150 -1.13 -3.33 -10.88
CA GLU A 150 -0.98 -4.70 -11.38
C GLU A 150 -0.01 -4.77 -12.58
N ARG A 151 -0.18 -3.89 -13.58
CA ARG A 151 0.74 -3.83 -14.74
C ARG A 151 2.17 -3.45 -14.32
N PHE A 152 2.30 -2.54 -13.36
CA PHE A 152 3.61 -2.15 -12.82
C PHE A 152 4.32 -3.34 -12.16
N LEU A 153 3.64 -4.07 -11.26
CA LEU A 153 4.17 -5.25 -10.58
C LEU A 153 4.63 -6.31 -11.57
N LYS A 154 3.80 -6.63 -12.57
CA LYS A 154 4.15 -7.56 -13.66
C LYS A 154 5.39 -7.13 -14.42
N ARG A 155 5.55 -5.83 -14.70
CA ARG A 155 6.71 -5.28 -15.42
C ARG A 155 8.00 -5.43 -14.61
N ILE A 156 7.95 -5.21 -13.29
CA ILE A 156 9.11 -5.36 -12.41
C ILE A 156 9.27 -6.77 -11.84
N LYS A 157 8.45 -7.73 -12.30
CA LYS A 157 8.48 -9.14 -11.93
C LYS A 157 8.24 -9.42 -10.44
N ILE A 158 7.57 -8.53 -9.72
CA ILE A 158 7.04 -8.87 -8.39
C ILE A 158 5.91 -9.89 -8.61
N PRO A 159 5.96 -11.06 -7.95
CA PRO A 159 4.95 -12.09 -8.10
C PRO A 159 3.60 -11.56 -7.60
N CYS A 160 2.59 -11.59 -8.48
CA CYS A 160 1.24 -11.23 -8.12
C CYS A 160 0.23 -12.00 -8.97
N ASN A 161 -0.83 -12.47 -8.33
CA ASN A 161 -1.95 -13.14 -8.98
C ASN A 161 -3.25 -12.50 -8.55
N ARG A 162 -4.24 -12.47 -9.45
CA ARG A 162 -5.59 -12.05 -9.06
C ARG A 162 -6.23 -13.14 -8.21
N ILE A 163 -6.90 -12.74 -7.15
CA ILE A 163 -7.71 -13.62 -6.29
C ILE A 163 -9.16 -13.10 -6.26
N GLY A 164 -10.05 -13.83 -5.59
CA GLY A 164 -11.47 -13.53 -5.56
C GLY A 164 -12.16 -13.94 -6.85
N ASP A 165 -13.03 -13.07 -7.39
CA ASP A 165 -13.68 -13.30 -8.68
C ASP A 165 -12.74 -13.08 -9.89
N GLN A 166 -11.53 -12.57 -9.64
CA GLN A 166 -10.46 -12.31 -10.61
C GLN A 166 -10.81 -11.29 -11.71
N GLN A 167 -11.96 -10.62 -11.59
CA GLN A 167 -12.44 -9.64 -12.54
C GLN A 167 -11.88 -8.25 -12.28
N VAL A 168 -11.97 -7.39 -13.30
CA VAL A 168 -11.72 -5.96 -13.14
C VAL A 168 -13.02 -5.27 -12.74
N HIS A 169 -13.00 -4.59 -11.61
CA HIS A 169 -14.12 -3.83 -11.08
C HIS A 169 -13.87 -2.33 -11.18
N LEU A 170 -14.94 -1.56 -11.35
CA LEU A 170 -14.86 -0.11 -11.26
C LEU A 170 -15.17 0.32 -9.82
N LEU A 171 -14.16 0.80 -9.09
CA LEU A 171 -14.29 1.38 -7.77
C LEU A 171 -14.16 2.90 -7.90
N GLY A 172 -15.30 3.61 -7.85
CA GLY A 172 -15.37 5.02 -8.24
C GLY A 172 -15.05 5.19 -9.72
N CYS A 173 -13.95 5.87 -10.05
CA CYS A 173 -13.43 6.02 -11.42
C CYS A 173 -12.25 5.09 -11.73
N THR A 174 -11.85 4.23 -10.79
CA THR A 174 -10.62 3.42 -10.92
C THR A 174 -10.93 1.97 -11.24
N LYS A 175 -10.30 1.45 -12.30
CA LYS A 175 -10.30 0.03 -12.63
C LYS A 175 -9.40 -0.72 -11.64
N SER A 176 -10.00 -1.57 -10.82
CA SER A 176 -9.37 -2.23 -9.68
C SER A 176 -9.53 -3.74 -9.72
N VAL A 177 -8.62 -4.43 -9.04
CA VAL A 177 -8.52 -5.88 -8.91
C VAL A 177 -8.09 -6.22 -7.49
N VAL A 178 -8.34 -7.44 -7.04
CA VAL A 178 -7.76 -7.98 -5.81
C VAL A 178 -6.53 -8.80 -6.17
N LEU A 179 -5.38 -8.46 -5.58
CA LEU A 179 -4.13 -9.16 -5.79
C LEU A 179 -3.69 -9.89 -4.52
N SER A 180 -3.19 -11.10 -4.73
CA SER A 180 -2.30 -11.84 -3.84
C SER A 180 -0.86 -11.62 -4.29
N MET A 181 0.05 -11.39 -3.35
CA MET A 181 1.48 -11.22 -3.56
C MET A 181 2.24 -12.14 -2.60
N PRO A 182 2.64 -13.35 -3.05
CA PRO A 182 3.38 -14.29 -2.21
C PRO A 182 4.81 -13.81 -1.94
N ILE A 183 5.30 -14.06 -0.73
CA ILE A 183 6.66 -13.73 -0.32
C ILE A 183 7.55 -14.94 -0.60
N ASN A 184 8.29 -14.87 -1.70
CA ASN A 184 9.14 -15.94 -2.21
C ASN A 184 10.43 -15.38 -2.84
N ASP A 185 11.25 -16.26 -3.43
CA ASP A 185 12.50 -15.88 -4.09
C ASP A 185 12.28 -14.96 -5.30
N ASP A 186 11.17 -15.07 -6.03
CA ASP A 186 10.86 -14.16 -7.14
C ASP A 186 10.63 -12.72 -6.63
N PHE A 187 9.91 -12.56 -5.51
CA PHE A 187 9.75 -11.26 -4.86
C PHE A 187 11.12 -10.72 -4.44
N LYS A 188 11.93 -11.55 -3.78
CA LYS A 188 13.30 -11.19 -3.38
C LYS A 188 14.12 -10.70 -4.56
N HIS A 189 14.16 -11.44 -5.65
CA HIS A 189 14.90 -11.10 -6.86
C HIS A 189 14.37 -9.82 -7.52
N ALA A 190 13.07 -9.52 -7.43
CA ALA A 190 12.51 -8.31 -7.99
C ALA A 190 12.93 -7.02 -7.23
N VAL A 191 13.27 -7.11 -5.94
CA VAL A 191 13.45 -5.92 -5.08
C VAL A 191 14.83 -5.80 -4.41
N MET A 192 15.63 -6.87 -4.38
CA MET A 192 16.94 -6.90 -3.71
C MET A 192 18.15 -6.92 -4.68
N CYS A 193 17.93 -6.69 -5.98
CA CYS A 193 18.98 -6.70 -7.01
C CYS A 193 19.56 -5.31 -7.28
#